data_AF-A0A957LAM8-F1
#
_entry.id   AF-A0A957LAM8-F1
#
_cell.length_a   1.000
_cell.length_b   1.000
_cell.length_c   1.000
_cell.angle_alpha   90.00
_cell.angle_beta   90.00
_cell.angle_gamma   90.00
#
_symmetry.space_group_name_H-M   'P 1'
#
loop_
_entity.id
_entity.type
_entity.pdbx_description
1 polymer ?
#
loop_
_entity_poly.entity_id
_entity_poly.type
_entity_poly.pdbx_seq_one_letter_code
_entity_poly.pdbx_strand_id
1 'polypeptide(L)'
;MLRIRRYLKPYLLMFTVSVILLFAQANFDLALPDYLSRIVNNGIQQSGVDSPIPAAMRAQTLERMLLFLDEEEATAVESAYTLVPAGTAAYTESYPLSATEPIYVLNELNQKELDALSIPIAKALLAVSGIERAMTDPEAAAQMGGGNFDLSQLPPGTDLFALLGQLPAAQREQLSSSMNERFAALGNSMVEQSAIAQVKAEYEALGMDVVALQNSYIFRVGGIMLLFTLLSAAASITVGFLSARIAAGIGRDLRSDIFRKVESFSSAEFDKFPTASLITRSTNDIT
;
A
#
# COMPACT_ATOMS: atom_id res chain seq x y z
N MET A 1 12.38 -31.20 34.57
CA MET A 1 12.09 -29.87 34.00
C MET A 1 10.84 -29.18 34.58
N LEU A 2 9.76 -29.89 34.92
CA LEU A 2 8.51 -29.27 35.44
C LEU A 2 8.69 -28.44 36.74
N ARG A 3 9.65 -28.78 37.60
CA ARG A 3 9.91 -28.05 38.86
C ARG A 3 10.49 -26.63 38.65
N ILE A 4 11.12 -26.36 37.50
CA ILE A 4 11.73 -25.06 37.20
C ILE A 4 10.65 -24.01 36.86
N ARG A 5 9.48 -24.43 36.37
CA ARG A 5 8.35 -23.53 36.04
C ARG A 5 7.89 -22.67 37.21
N ARG A 6 8.09 -23.11 38.45
CA ARG A 6 7.83 -22.32 39.68
C ARG A 6 8.61 -21.01 39.69
N TYR A 7 9.87 -21.04 39.28
CA TYR A 7 10.77 -19.88 39.32
C TYR A 7 10.46 -18.86 38.23
N LEU A 8 9.72 -19.25 37.19
CA LEU A 8 9.25 -18.33 36.14
C LEU A 8 8.02 -17.52 36.58
N LYS A 9 7.22 -18.02 37.53
CA LYS A 9 5.95 -17.38 37.96
C LYS A 9 6.10 -15.90 38.36
N PRO A 10 7.12 -15.49 39.15
CA PRO A 10 7.31 -14.09 39.52
C PRO A 10 7.63 -13.19 38.31
N TYR A 11 8.18 -13.76 37.25
CA TYR A 11 8.61 -13.07 36.05
C TYR A 11 7.66 -13.27 34.86
N LEU A 12 6.49 -13.88 35.08
CA LEU A 12 5.55 -14.23 34.02
C LEU A 12 5.10 -13.02 33.22
N LEU A 13 4.84 -11.89 33.89
CA LEU A 13 4.46 -10.64 33.22
C LEU A 13 5.57 -10.14 32.28
N MET A 14 6.83 -10.11 32.75
CA MET A 14 7.97 -9.72 31.92
C MET A 14 8.13 -10.65 30.73
N PHE A 15 8.01 -11.96 30.96
CA PHE A 15 8.07 -12.97 29.91
C PHE A 15 6.98 -12.77 28.85
N THR A 16 5.71 -12.58 29.27
CA THR A 16 4.59 -12.34 28.34
C THR A 16 4.80 -11.05 27.54
N VAL A 17 5.25 -9.97 28.18
CA VAL A 17 5.57 -8.71 27.49
C VAL A 17 6.69 -8.92 26.47
N SER A 18 7.76 -9.65 26.82
CA SER A 18 8.83 -9.98 25.88
C SER A 18 8.33 -10.76 24.66
N VAL A 19 7.44 -11.74 24.87
CA VAL A 19 6.84 -12.50 23.77
C VAL A 19 6.00 -11.59 22.87
N ILE A 20 5.14 -10.74 23.43
CA ILE A 20 4.34 -9.78 22.65
C ILE A 20 5.24 -8.85 21.84
N LEU A 21 6.31 -8.32 22.45
CA LEU A 21 7.26 -7.45 21.76
C LEU A 21 8.02 -8.17 20.65
N LEU A 22 8.35 -9.45 20.80
CA LEU A 22 8.94 -10.25 19.72
C LEU A 22 7.98 -10.40 18.54
N PHE A 23 6.70 -10.64 18.79
CA PHE A 23 5.69 -10.66 17.73
C PHE A 23 5.56 -9.30 17.06
N ALA A 24 5.53 -8.21 17.83
CA ALA A 24 5.49 -6.85 17.27
C ALA A 24 6.72 -6.55 16.41
N GLN A 25 7.92 -6.88 16.89
CA GLN A 25 9.18 -6.74 16.16
C GLN A 25 9.13 -7.49 14.83
N ALA A 26 8.71 -8.76 14.84
CA ALA A 26 8.61 -9.56 13.62
C ALA A 26 7.63 -8.95 12.61
N ASN A 27 6.52 -8.35 13.07
CA ASN A 27 5.58 -7.66 12.17
C ASN A 27 6.19 -6.38 11.58
N PHE A 28 6.95 -5.60 12.35
CA PHE A 28 7.63 -4.41 11.82
C PHE A 28 8.68 -4.79 10.77
N ASP A 29 9.49 -5.82 11.06
CA ASP A 29 10.52 -6.29 10.13
C ASP A 29 9.90 -6.86 8.84
N LEU A 30 8.77 -7.56 8.95
CA LEU A 30 8.04 -8.11 7.80
C LEU A 30 7.34 -7.03 6.97
N ALA A 31 7.02 -5.88 7.54
CA ALA A 31 6.40 -4.77 6.81
C ALA A 31 7.41 -3.93 6.00
N LEU A 32 8.70 -3.94 6.35
CA LEU A 32 9.72 -3.14 5.65
C LEU A 32 9.83 -3.44 4.14
N PRO A 33 9.80 -4.71 3.67
CA PRO A 33 9.77 -5.03 2.25
C PRO A 33 8.58 -4.41 1.51
N ASP A 34 7.40 -4.36 2.13
CA ASP A 34 6.20 -3.79 1.50
C ASP A 34 6.35 -2.28 1.29
N TYR A 35 6.92 -1.57 2.25
CA TYR A 35 7.19 -0.14 2.08
C TYR A 35 8.31 0.13 1.08
N LEU A 36 9.34 -0.72 1.01
CA LEU A 36 10.36 -0.63 -0.03
C LEU A 36 9.74 -0.82 -1.42
N SER A 37 8.84 -1.81 -1.56
CA SER A 37 8.06 -2.01 -2.78
C SER A 37 7.23 -0.78 -3.14
N ARG A 38 6.57 -0.15 -2.16
CA ARG A 38 5.81 1.10 -2.39
C ARG A 38 6.70 2.27 -2.80
N ILE A 39 7.89 2.42 -2.24
CA ILE A 39 8.85 3.46 -2.66
C ILE A 39 9.26 3.25 -4.11
N VAL A 40 9.57 2.01 -4.49
CA VAL A 40 10.02 1.71 -5.85
C VAL A 40 8.89 1.82 -6.85
N ASN A 41 7.77 1.13 -6.63
CA ASN A 41 6.68 1.05 -7.59
C ASN A 41 5.91 2.38 -7.65
N ASN A 42 5.38 2.84 -6.51
CA ASN A 42 4.52 4.02 -6.52
C ASN A 42 5.34 5.31 -6.50
N GLY A 43 6.43 5.34 -5.73
CA GLY A 43 7.32 6.50 -5.66
C GLY A 43 8.12 6.71 -6.96
N ILE A 44 8.95 5.74 -7.33
CA ILE A 44 9.90 5.90 -8.44
C ILE A 44 9.25 5.60 -9.80
N GLN A 45 8.60 4.44 -9.96
CA GLN A 45 8.06 4.05 -11.28
C GLN A 45 6.81 4.87 -11.65
N GLN A 46 5.93 5.14 -10.69
CA GLN A 46 4.68 5.88 -10.90
C GLN A 46 4.78 7.37 -10.49
N SER A 47 5.98 7.87 -10.18
CA SER A 47 6.24 9.27 -9.84
C SER A 47 5.36 9.84 -8.71
N GLY A 48 5.06 9.02 -7.71
CA GLY A 48 4.25 9.40 -6.54
C GLY A 48 2.74 9.27 -6.74
N VAL A 49 2.28 8.81 -7.90
CA VAL A 49 0.86 8.52 -8.15
C VAL A 49 0.56 7.10 -7.67
N ASP A 50 -0.29 6.97 -6.64
CA ASP A 50 -0.64 5.70 -6.00
C ASP A 50 -2.12 5.31 -6.17
N SER A 51 -2.89 6.10 -6.90
CA SER A 51 -4.33 5.90 -7.14
C SER A 51 -4.65 5.94 -8.65
N PRO A 52 -5.52 5.05 -9.14
CA PRO A 52 -6.04 5.12 -10.52
C PRO A 52 -7.06 6.25 -10.69
N ILE A 53 -7.49 6.90 -9.60
CA ILE A 53 -8.43 8.02 -9.61
C ILE A 53 -7.63 9.33 -9.58
N PRO A 54 -7.70 10.17 -10.64
CA PRO A 54 -7.08 11.48 -10.64
C PRO A 54 -7.66 12.40 -9.55
N ALA A 55 -6.81 13.06 -8.79
CA ALA A 55 -7.23 14.12 -7.87
C ALA A 55 -7.79 15.34 -8.62
N ALA A 56 -7.27 15.58 -9.83
CA ALA A 56 -7.84 16.53 -10.78
C ALA A 56 -7.63 16.05 -12.21
N MET A 57 -8.49 16.50 -13.12
CA MET A 57 -8.38 16.24 -14.55
C MET A 57 -8.93 17.40 -15.38
N ARG A 58 -8.52 17.49 -16.65
CA ARG A 58 -9.04 18.46 -17.60
C ARG A 58 -10.50 18.18 -17.93
N ALA A 59 -11.27 19.21 -18.25
CA ALA A 59 -12.68 19.07 -18.65
C ALA A 59 -12.86 18.11 -19.83
N GLN A 60 -11.98 18.22 -20.83
CA GLN A 60 -11.98 17.35 -22.00
C GLN A 60 -11.77 15.87 -21.65
N THR A 61 -10.91 15.57 -20.66
CA THR A 61 -10.63 14.20 -20.22
C THR A 61 -11.88 13.57 -19.60
N LEU A 62 -12.57 14.31 -18.71
CA LEU A 62 -13.80 13.84 -18.10
C LEU A 62 -14.90 13.60 -19.14
N GLU A 63 -15.12 14.56 -20.05
CA GLU A 63 -16.11 14.44 -21.13
C GLU A 63 -15.87 13.21 -22.00
N ARG A 64 -14.60 12.91 -22.33
CA ARG A 64 -14.23 11.71 -23.08
C ARG A 64 -14.44 10.44 -22.26
N MET A 65 -14.15 10.45 -20.96
CA MET A 65 -14.36 9.29 -20.08
C MET A 65 -15.83 8.90 -19.99
N LEU A 66 -16.74 9.88 -19.91
CA LEU A 66 -18.19 9.65 -19.82
C LEU A 66 -18.74 8.87 -21.03
N LEU A 67 -18.05 8.88 -22.17
CA LEU A 67 -18.44 8.09 -23.35
C LEU A 67 -18.30 6.57 -23.16
N PHE A 68 -17.52 6.13 -22.16
CA PHE A 68 -17.20 4.72 -21.90
C PHE A 68 -17.80 4.18 -20.60
N LEU A 69 -18.55 5.01 -19.88
CA LEU A 69 -19.21 4.66 -18.63
C LEU A 69 -20.68 4.36 -18.87
N ASP A 70 -21.23 3.44 -18.09
CA ASP A 70 -22.68 3.20 -18.06
C ASP A 70 -23.39 4.36 -17.35
N GLU A 71 -24.71 4.52 -17.50
CA GLU A 71 -25.45 5.68 -16.94
C GLU A 71 -25.27 5.84 -15.42
N GLU A 72 -25.26 4.73 -14.68
CA GLU A 72 -25.03 4.73 -13.24
C GLU A 72 -23.58 5.13 -12.88
N GLU A 73 -22.60 4.60 -13.62
CA GLU A 73 -21.18 4.90 -13.41
C GLU A 73 -20.85 6.34 -13.78
N ALA A 74 -21.40 6.84 -14.89
CA ALA A 74 -21.26 8.22 -15.35
C ALA A 74 -21.79 9.20 -14.29
N THR A 75 -22.99 8.94 -13.75
CA THR A 75 -23.58 9.77 -12.69
C THR A 75 -22.72 9.73 -11.41
N ALA A 76 -22.20 8.56 -11.05
CA ALA A 76 -21.33 8.42 -9.88
C ALA A 76 -20.03 9.22 -10.07
N VAL A 77 -19.40 9.13 -11.24
CA VAL A 77 -18.19 9.88 -11.57
C VAL A 77 -18.48 11.38 -11.61
N GLU A 78 -19.55 11.84 -12.25
CA GLU A 78 -19.91 13.27 -12.26
C GLU A 78 -20.14 13.82 -10.86
N SER A 79 -20.79 13.06 -9.97
CA SER A 79 -21.00 13.47 -8.58
C SER A 79 -19.72 13.51 -7.74
N ALA A 80 -18.71 12.73 -8.14
CA ALA A 80 -17.42 12.64 -7.47
C ALA A 80 -16.51 13.84 -7.75
N TYR A 81 -16.75 14.59 -8.83
CA TYR A 81 -15.92 15.72 -9.23
C TYR A 81 -16.68 17.05 -9.22
N THR A 82 -15.99 18.11 -8.83
CA THR A 82 -16.52 19.48 -8.91
C THR A 82 -15.82 20.25 -10.01
N LEU A 83 -16.59 20.90 -10.88
CA LEU A 83 -16.07 21.80 -11.91
C LEU A 83 -15.51 23.07 -11.26
N VAL A 84 -14.21 23.29 -11.47
CA VAL A 84 -13.50 24.49 -11.05
C VAL A 84 -13.28 25.39 -12.26
N PRO A 85 -13.87 26.61 -12.27
CA PRO A 85 -13.65 27.57 -13.36
C PRO A 85 -12.19 28.00 -13.48
N ALA A 86 -11.80 28.36 -14.71
CA ALA A 86 -10.48 28.90 -15.00
C ALA A 86 -10.17 30.15 -14.14
N GLY A 87 -8.96 30.23 -13.59
CA GLY A 87 -8.49 31.36 -12.78
C GLY A 87 -8.86 31.29 -11.30
N THR A 88 -9.35 30.13 -10.81
CA THR A 88 -9.64 29.96 -9.38
C THR A 88 -8.33 29.87 -8.58
N ALA A 89 -8.01 30.94 -7.84
CA ALA A 89 -6.72 31.10 -7.15
C ALA A 89 -6.34 29.94 -6.21
N ALA A 90 -7.33 29.28 -5.58
CA ALA A 90 -7.11 28.15 -4.67
C ALA A 90 -6.46 26.93 -5.36
N TYR A 91 -6.62 26.79 -6.67
CA TYR A 91 -6.17 25.62 -7.43
C TYR A 91 -5.01 25.92 -8.39
N THR A 92 -4.72 27.19 -8.66
CA THR A 92 -3.68 27.61 -9.62
C THR A 92 -2.27 27.25 -9.17
N GLU A 93 -2.01 27.19 -7.86
CA GLU A 93 -0.71 26.78 -7.33
C GLU A 93 -0.49 25.27 -7.47
N SER A 94 -1.52 24.45 -7.21
CA SER A 94 -1.43 23.00 -7.32
C SER A 94 -1.57 22.49 -8.75
N TYR A 95 -2.35 23.19 -9.58
CA TYR A 95 -2.65 22.85 -10.97
C TYR A 95 -2.47 24.08 -11.86
N PRO A 96 -1.27 24.32 -12.40
CA PRO A 96 -0.99 25.51 -13.21
C PRO A 96 -1.93 25.71 -14.41
N LEU A 97 -2.39 24.63 -15.06
CA LEU A 97 -3.33 24.71 -16.18
C LEU A 97 -4.71 25.29 -15.78
N SER A 98 -5.09 25.19 -14.50
CA SER A 98 -6.35 25.74 -13.99
C SER A 98 -6.41 27.27 -14.07
N ALA A 99 -5.28 27.95 -14.31
CA ALA A 99 -5.28 29.40 -14.55
C ALA A 99 -5.94 29.77 -15.89
N THR A 100 -5.84 28.88 -16.89
CA THR A 100 -6.27 29.14 -18.27
C THR A 100 -7.48 28.32 -18.69
N GLU A 101 -7.66 27.12 -18.13
CA GLU A 101 -8.71 26.18 -18.52
C GLU A 101 -9.51 25.68 -17.30
N PRO A 102 -10.81 25.33 -17.48
CA PRO A 102 -11.58 24.70 -16.43
C PRO A 102 -11.10 23.27 -16.17
N ILE A 103 -11.02 22.90 -14.89
CA ILE A 103 -10.62 21.56 -14.46
C ILE A 103 -11.68 20.96 -13.54
N TYR A 104 -11.72 19.64 -13.45
CA TYR A 104 -12.51 18.90 -12.48
C TYR A 104 -11.62 18.44 -11.34
N VAL A 105 -12.03 18.68 -10.10
CA VAL A 105 -11.30 18.28 -8.89
C VAL A 105 -12.14 17.28 -8.10
N LEU A 106 -11.50 16.22 -7.63
CA LEU A 106 -12.13 15.15 -6.86
C LEU A 106 -12.61 15.68 -5.50
N ASN A 107 -13.85 15.35 -5.13
CA ASN A 107 -14.43 15.68 -3.84
C ASN A 107 -13.87 14.79 -2.71
N GLU A 108 -14.08 15.20 -1.45
CA GLU A 108 -13.78 14.32 -0.32
C GLU A 108 -14.76 13.15 -0.29
N LEU A 109 -14.26 11.96 -0.63
CA LEU A 109 -15.02 10.72 -0.70
C LEU A 109 -14.54 9.74 0.37
N ASN A 110 -15.44 8.86 0.81
CA ASN A 110 -15.08 7.77 1.71
C ASN A 110 -14.41 6.61 0.95
N GLN A 111 -13.75 5.70 1.68
CA GLN A 111 -13.02 4.59 1.06
C GLN A 111 -13.91 3.71 0.18
N LYS A 112 -15.18 3.49 0.57
CA LYS A 112 -16.10 2.65 -0.20
C LYS A 112 -16.49 3.28 -1.53
N GLU A 113 -16.64 4.60 -1.55
CA GLU A 113 -16.91 5.38 -2.76
C GLU A 113 -15.69 5.35 -3.69
N LEU A 114 -14.47 5.54 -3.16
CA LEU A 114 -13.24 5.43 -3.93
C LEU A 114 -13.06 4.03 -4.52
N ASP A 115 -13.30 2.98 -3.74
CA ASP A 115 -13.21 1.59 -4.21
C ASP A 115 -14.25 1.27 -5.30
N ALA A 116 -15.45 1.87 -5.22
CA ALA A 116 -16.48 1.71 -6.24
C ALA A 116 -16.13 2.44 -7.55
N LEU A 117 -15.39 3.56 -7.46
CA LEU A 117 -15.00 4.38 -8.61
C LEU A 117 -13.68 3.92 -9.26
N SER A 118 -12.84 3.14 -8.56
CA SER A 118 -11.49 2.80 -9.03
C SER A 118 -11.50 2.11 -10.40
N ILE A 119 -12.33 1.07 -10.55
CA ILE A 119 -12.40 0.27 -11.77
C ILE A 119 -13.11 1.01 -12.91
N PRO A 120 -14.29 1.65 -12.71
CA PRO A 120 -14.93 2.44 -13.76
C PRO A 120 -14.00 3.54 -14.31
N ILE A 121 -13.37 4.32 -13.42
CA ILE A 121 -12.43 5.38 -13.82
C ILE A 121 -11.20 4.80 -14.53
N ALA A 122 -10.61 3.73 -14.01
CA ALA A 122 -9.44 3.11 -14.62
C ALA A 122 -9.74 2.62 -16.04
N LYS A 123 -10.87 1.93 -16.25
CA LYS A 123 -11.29 1.46 -17.57
C LYS A 123 -11.56 2.62 -18.52
N ALA A 124 -12.26 3.66 -18.08
CA ALA A 124 -12.56 4.83 -18.90
C ALA A 124 -11.27 5.59 -19.28
N LEU A 125 -10.34 5.81 -18.36
CA LEU A 125 -9.04 6.42 -18.66
C LEU A 125 -8.22 5.59 -19.66
N LEU A 126 -8.20 4.27 -19.49
CA LEU A 126 -7.53 3.38 -20.44
C LEU A 126 -8.20 3.40 -21.82
N ALA A 127 -9.53 3.48 -21.88
CA ALA A 127 -10.27 3.62 -23.12
C ALA A 127 -9.90 4.91 -23.87
N VAL A 128 -9.98 6.04 -23.18
CA VAL A 128 -9.63 7.36 -23.72
C VAL A 128 -8.19 7.35 -24.22
N SER A 129 -7.26 6.91 -23.39
CA SER A 129 -5.85 6.89 -23.76
C SER A 129 -5.51 5.90 -24.88
N GLY A 130 -6.22 4.77 -24.96
CA GLY A 130 -6.07 3.80 -26.04
C GLY A 130 -6.49 4.38 -27.39
N ILE A 131 -7.58 5.16 -27.40
CA ILE A 131 -8.06 5.86 -28.59
C ILE A 131 -7.10 6.99 -28.97
N GLU A 132 -6.66 7.80 -28.02
CA GLU A 132 -5.67 8.86 -28.27
C GLU A 132 -4.37 8.29 -28.87
N ARG A 133 -3.88 7.17 -28.32
CA ARG A 133 -2.72 6.46 -28.89
C ARG A 133 -3.01 5.96 -30.30
N ALA A 134 -4.15 5.32 -30.54
CA ALA A 134 -4.54 4.84 -31.87
C ALA A 134 -4.67 5.97 -32.91
N MET A 135 -4.99 7.20 -32.50
CA MET A 135 -5.02 8.36 -33.40
C MET A 135 -3.62 8.84 -33.80
N THR A 136 -2.63 8.63 -32.93
CA THR A 136 -1.25 9.10 -33.12
C THR A 136 -0.30 8.03 -33.65
N ASP A 137 -0.61 6.75 -33.43
CA ASP A 137 0.26 5.60 -33.73
C ASP A 137 -0.49 4.54 -34.57
N PRO A 138 -0.06 4.30 -35.82
CA PRO A 138 -0.64 3.29 -36.70
C PRO A 138 -0.58 1.85 -36.15
N GLU A 139 0.43 1.51 -35.34
CA GLU A 139 0.53 0.16 -34.75
C GLU A 139 -0.49 -0.03 -33.61
N ALA A 140 -0.71 1.00 -32.80
CA ALA A 140 -1.74 1.00 -31.76
C ALA A 140 -3.15 0.93 -32.38
N ALA A 141 -3.37 1.59 -33.52
CA ALA A 141 -4.61 1.50 -34.28
C ALA A 141 -4.89 0.06 -34.76
N ALA A 142 -3.86 -0.66 -35.21
CA ALA A 142 -3.98 -2.05 -35.63
C ALA A 142 -4.28 -3.01 -34.46
N GLN A 143 -3.74 -2.74 -33.26
CA GLN A 143 -4.05 -3.54 -32.05
C GLN A 143 -5.45 -3.30 -31.49
N MET A 144 -5.97 -2.08 -31.63
CA MET A 144 -7.35 -1.75 -31.27
C MET A 144 -8.35 -2.23 -32.34
N GLY A 145 -7.91 -2.27 -33.60
CA GLY A 145 -8.65 -2.77 -34.77
C GLY A 145 -8.90 -4.27 -34.71
N GLY A 146 -9.94 -4.66 -33.99
CA GLY A 146 -10.43 -6.03 -33.94
C GLY A 146 -11.93 -6.02 -33.67
N GLY A 147 -12.73 -6.06 -34.74
CA GLY A 147 -14.19 -5.98 -34.71
C GLY A 147 -14.77 -5.11 -35.86
N ASN A 148 -16.06 -4.76 -35.75
CA ASN A 148 -16.80 -3.94 -36.73
C ASN A 148 -16.35 -2.45 -36.82
N PHE A 149 -15.30 -2.06 -36.10
CA PHE A 149 -14.75 -0.71 -36.03
C PHE A 149 -13.28 -0.75 -36.44
N ASP A 150 -13.03 -0.66 -37.75
CA ASP A 150 -11.68 -0.64 -38.31
C ASP A 150 -11.13 0.79 -38.30
N LEU A 151 -10.32 1.08 -37.28
CA LEU A 151 -9.67 2.37 -37.08
C LEU A 151 -8.68 2.71 -38.20
N SER A 152 -8.21 1.71 -38.96
CA SER A 152 -7.25 1.90 -40.05
C SER A 152 -7.86 2.50 -41.32
N GLN A 153 -9.19 2.49 -41.44
CA GLN A 153 -9.92 3.01 -42.59
C GLN A 153 -10.49 4.43 -42.37
N LEU A 154 -10.24 5.03 -41.20
CA LEU A 154 -10.72 6.36 -40.89
C LEU A 154 -9.81 7.44 -41.51
N PRO A 155 -10.38 8.53 -42.06
CA PRO A 155 -9.58 9.62 -42.62
C PRO A 155 -8.64 10.21 -41.55
N PRO A 156 -7.39 10.55 -41.92
CA PRO A 156 -6.45 11.18 -41.00
C PRO A 156 -7.01 12.52 -40.50
N GLY A 157 -7.04 12.70 -39.17
CA GLY A 157 -7.58 13.90 -38.52
C GLY A 157 -9.05 13.84 -38.11
N THR A 158 -9.69 12.66 -38.22
CA THR A 158 -11.05 12.47 -37.71
C THR A 158 -11.03 12.40 -36.17
N ASP A 159 -11.82 13.25 -35.50
CA ASP A 159 -11.99 13.15 -34.04
C ASP A 159 -12.84 11.93 -33.69
N LEU A 160 -12.16 10.87 -33.23
CA LEU A 160 -12.79 9.62 -32.89
C LEU A 160 -13.77 9.76 -31.73
N PHE A 161 -13.53 10.68 -30.78
CA PHE A 161 -14.44 10.89 -29.66
C PHE A 161 -15.76 11.52 -30.10
N ALA A 162 -15.69 12.47 -31.04
CA ALA A 162 -16.89 13.06 -31.64
C ALA A 162 -17.72 12.04 -32.43
N LEU A 163 -17.05 11.14 -33.18
CA LEU A 163 -17.73 10.04 -33.88
C LEU A 163 -18.38 9.06 -32.91
N LEU A 164 -17.67 8.67 -31.85
CA LEU A 164 -18.19 7.76 -30.82
C LEU A 164 -19.41 8.36 -30.12
N GLY A 165 -19.39 9.66 -29.82
CA GLY A 165 -20.53 10.39 -29.26
C GLY A 165 -21.76 10.41 -30.17
N GLN A 166 -21.58 10.27 -31.49
CA GLN A 166 -22.67 10.23 -32.47
C GLN A 166 -23.23 8.82 -32.73
N LEU A 167 -22.61 7.78 -32.18
CA LEU A 167 -23.07 6.41 -32.39
C LEU A 167 -24.41 6.13 -31.68
N PRO A 168 -25.30 5.33 -32.31
CA PRO A 168 -26.49 4.79 -31.66
C PRO A 168 -26.14 4.10 -30.35
N ALA A 169 -27.01 4.23 -29.34
CA ALA A 169 -26.78 3.67 -28.00
C ALA A 169 -26.41 2.17 -28.04
N ALA A 170 -27.08 1.39 -28.90
CA ALA A 170 -26.79 -0.04 -29.07
C ALA A 170 -25.35 -0.36 -29.55
N GLN A 171 -24.76 0.50 -30.40
CA GLN A 171 -23.37 0.33 -30.85
C GLN A 171 -22.37 0.77 -29.77
N ARG A 172 -22.71 1.80 -28.98
CA ARG A 172 -21.90 2.23 -27.83
C ARG A 172 -21.86 1.15 -26.74
N GLU A 173 -23.01 0.55 -26.43
CA GLU A 173 -23.14 -0.53 -25.45
C GLU A 173 -22.39 -1.80 -25.89
N GLN A 174 -22.45 -2.15 -27.19
CA GLN A 174 -21.66 -3.25 -27.73
C GLN A 174 -20.15 -2.97 -27.62
N LEU A 175 -19.72 -1.73 -27.89
CA LEU A 175 -18.32 -1.34 -27.78
C LEU A 175 -17.85 -1.37 -26.32
N SER A 176 -18.58 -0.76 -25.39
CA SER A 176 -18.24 -0.75 -23.96
C SER A 176 -18.20 -2.18 -23.39
N SER A 177 -19.16 -3.04 -23.77
CA SER A 177 -19.19 -4.45 -23.39
C SER A 177 -17.94 -5.21 -23.89
N SER A 178 -17.58 -5.04 -25.16
CA SER A 178 -16.37 -5.68 -25.72
C SER A 178 -15.08 -5.22 -25.03
N MET A 179 -15.01 -3.96 -24.64
CA MET A 179 -13.88 -3.41 -23.88
C MET A 179 -13.86 -3.92 -22.44
N ASN A 180 -15.03 -4.01 -21.81
CA ASN A 180 -15.18 -4.58 -20.48
C ASN A 180 -14.71 -6.03 -20.41
N GLU A 181 -15.03 -6.85 -21.41
CA GLU A 181 -14.52 -8.23 -21.51
C GLU A 181 -12.98 -8.26 -21.65
N ARG A 182 -12.40 -7.38 -22.48
CA ARG A 182 -10.94 -7.27 -22.62
C ARG A 182 -10.26 -6.86 -21.31
N PHE A 183 -10.81 -5.88 -20.60
CA PHE A 183 -10.27 -5.45 -19.31
C PHE A 183 -10.46 -6.52 -18.22
N ALA A 184 -11.59 -7.23 -18.22
CA ALA A 184 -11.83 -8.34 -17.30
C ALA A 184 -10.78 -9.46 -17.51
N ALA A 185 -10.38 -9.72 -18.76
CA ALA A 185 -9.33 -10.71 -19.07
C ALA A 185 -7.93 -10.30 -18.57
N LEU A 186 -7.64 -9.00 -18.44
CA LEU A 186 -6.38 -8.49 -17.89
C LEU A 186 -6.33 -8.56 -16.36
N GLY A 187 -7.49 -8.55 -15.71
CA GLY A 187 -7.64 -8.52 -14.26
C GLY A 187 -7.54 -7.11 -13.67
N ASN A 188 -8.36 -6.85 -12.64
CA ASN A 188 -8.54 -5.52 -12.05
C ASN A 188 -7.22 -4.85 -11.63
N SER A 189 -6.29 -5.60 -11.02
CA SER A 189 -5.00 -5.03 -10.58
C SER A 189 -4.14 -4.51 -11.74
N MET A 190 -4.17 -5.17 -12.91
CA MET A 190 -3.42 -4.73 -14.09
C MET A 190 -4.07 -3.49 -14.72
N VAL A 191 -5.41 -3.45 -14.73
CA VAL A 191 -6.21 -2.31 -15.17
C VAL A 191 -5.89 -1.07 -14.33
N GLU A 192 -5.93 -1.19 -13.00
CA GLU A 192 -5.58 -0.09 -12.09
C GLU A 192 -4.13 0.37 -12.27
N GLN A 193 -3.17 -0.55 -12.35
CA GLN A 193 -1.75 -0.22 -12.58
C GLN A 193 -1.51 0.52 -13.90
N SER A 194 -2.21 0.11 -14.95
CA SER A 194 -2.11 0.76 -16.26
C SER A 194 -2.76 2.14 -16.25
N ALA A 195 -3.88 2.29 -15.54
CA ALA A 195 -4.57 3.57 -15.40
C ALA A 195 -3.73 4.59 -14.62
N ILE A 196 -2.98 4.18 -13.59
CA ILE A 196 -2.07 5.07 -12.85
C ILE A 196 -1.07 5.77 -13.77
N ALA A 197 -0.55 5.09 -14.79
CA ALA A 197 0.33 5.71 -15.78
C ALA A 197 -0.37 6.83 -16.58
N GLN A 198 -1.68 6.70 -16.82
CA GLN A 198 -2.48 7.72 -17.50
C GLN A 198 -2.86 8.86 -16.58
N VAL A 199 -3.12 8.59 -15.30
CA VAL A 199 -3.27 9.65 -14.28
C VAL A 199 -1.99 10.49 -14.20
N LYS A 200 -0.82 9.87 -14.25
CA LYS A 200 0.46 10.59 -14.29
C LYS A 200 0.54 11.50 -15.53
N ALA A 201 0.19 11.00 -16.70
CA ALA A 201 0.19 11.81 -17.92
C ALA A 201 -0.80 12.99 -17.83
N GLU A 202 -1.93 12.80 -17.15
CA GLU A 202 -2.89 13.88 -16.89
C GLU A 202 -2.31 14.93 -15.93
N TYR A 203 -1.60 14.53 -14.89
CA TYR A 203 -0.92 15.47 -13.97
C TYR A 203 0.18 16.27 -14.67
N GLU A 204 0.94 15.63 -15.57
CA GLU A 204 1.90 16.32 -16.43
C GLU A 204 1.20 17.34 -17.34
N ALA A 205 0.06 16.97 -17.94
CA ALA A 205 -0.75 17.87 -18.77
C ALA A 205 -1.37 19.04 -17.98
N LEU A 206 -1.71 18.82 -16.71
CA LEU A 206 -2.16 19.87 -15.79
C LEU A 206 -1.03 20.82 -15.34
N GLY A 207 0.22 20.51 -15.69
CA GLY A 207 1.41 21.27 -15.33
C GLY A 207 1.89 21.02 -13.90
N MET A 208 1.44 19.93 -13.26
CA MET A 208 1.89 19.59 -11.90
C MET A 208 3.39 19.26 -11.88
N ASP A 209 4.07 19.66 -10.81
CA ASP A 209 5.43 19.20 -10.56
C ASP A 209 5.42 17.74 -10.07
N VAL A 210 5.52 16.82 -11.01
CA VAL A 210 5.54 15.38 -10.75
C VAL A 210 6.78 14.97 -9.94
N VAL A 211 7.87 15.73 -10.00
CA VAL A 211 9.08 15.46 -9.23
C VAL A 211 8.86 15.83 -7.77
N ALA A 212 8.22 16.97 -7.50
CA ALA A 212 7.80 17.34 -6.16
C ALA A 212 6.80 16.32 -5.58
N LEU A 213 5.84 15.87 -6.38
CA LEU A 213 4.88 14.83 -6.00
C LEU A 213 5.60 13.53 -5.61
N GLN A 214 6.50 13.04 -6.47
CA GLN A 214 7.34 11.86 -6.23
C GLN A 214 8.14 11.99 -4.93
N ASN A 215 8.83 13.12 -4.74
CA ASN A 215 9.65 13.34 -3.55
C ASN A 215 8.79 13.34 -2.29
N SER A 216 7.65 14.03 -2.31
CA SER A 216 6.74 14.08 -1.16
C SER A 216 6.26 12.68 -0.75
N TYR A 217 5.94 11.83 -1.73
CA TYR A 217 5.54 10.45 -1.52
C TYR A 217 6.69 9.63 -0.91
N ILE A 218 7.88 9.69 -1.51
CA ILE A 218 9.06 8.94 -1.03
C ILE A 218 9.43 9.35 0.40
N PHE A 219 9.43 10.65 0.73
CA PHE A 219 9.71 11.10 2.09
C PHE A 219 8.67 10.66 3.10
N ARG A 220 7.37 10.71 2.73
CA ARG A 220 6.29 10.24 3.60
C ARG A 220 6.42 8.74 3.90
N VAL A 221 6.60 7.92 2.87
CA VAL A 221 6.72 6.46 3.01
C VAL A 221 8.03 6.08 3.69
N GLY A 222 9.15 6.69 3.30
CA GLY A 222 10.45 6.48 3.93
C GLY A 222 10.48 6.89 5.40
N GLY A 223 9.76 7.96 5.77
CA GLY A 223 9.58 8.36 7.17
C GLY A 223 8.85 7.29 8.00
N ILE A 224 7.80 6.66 7.44
CA ILE A 224 7.09 5.55 8.08
C ILE A 224 8.02 4.33 8.23
N MET A 225 8.82 4.01 7.22
CA MET A 225 9.82 2.93 7.30
C MET A 225 10.82 3.18 8.43
N LEU A 226 11.36 4.40 8.52
CA LEU A 226 12.30 4.77 9.57
C LEU A 226 11.66 4.63 10.95
N LEU A 227 10.41 5.05 11.12
CA LEU A 227 9.67 4.85 12.36
C LEU A 227 9.54 3.37 12.73
N PHE A 228 9.18 2.51 11.77
CA PHE A 228 9.10 1.06 12.00
C PHE A 228 10.45 0.45 12.37
N THR A 229 11.53 0.87 11.72
CA THR A 229 12.89 0.45 12.09
C THR A 229 13.24 0.87 13.52
N LEU A 230 12.92 2.11 13.92
CA LEU A 230 13.17 2.60 15.29
C LEU A 230 12.34 1.83 16.33
N LEU A 231 11.06 1.56 16.04
CA LEU A 231 10.19 0.78 16.92
C LEU A 231 10.67 -0.67 17.05
N SER A 232 11.08 -1.30 15.95
CA SER A 232 11.69 -2.64 15.96
C SER A 232 12.97 -2.66 16.81
N ALA A 233 13.85 -1.68 16.65
CA ALA A 233 15.07 -1.56 17.45
C ALA A 233 14.76 -1.37 18.96
N ALA A 234 13.80 -0.50 19.30
CA ALA A 234 13.38 -0.30 20.69
C ALA A 234 12.76 -1.56 21.32
N ALA A 235 11.94 -2.28 20.56
CA ALA A 235 11.38 -3.56 20.97
C ALA A 235 12.50 -4.59 21.22
N SER A 236 13.46 -4.71 20.30
CA SER A 236 14.60 -5.62 20.41
C SER A 236 15.45 -5.35 21.66
N ILE A 237 15.78 -4.08 21.93
CA ILE A 237 16.51 -3.66 23.15
C ILE A 237 15.72 -4.02 24.41
N THR A 238 14.41 -3.75 24.41
CA THR A 238 13.54 -4.02 25.55
C THR A 238 13.42 -5.52 25.82
N VAL A 239 13.28 -6.33 24.78
CA VAL A 239 13.26 -7.80 24.90
C VAL A 239 14.60 -8.30 25.45
N GLY A 240 15.72 -7.80 24.94
CA GLY A 240 17.05 -8.15 25.45
C GLY A 240 17.20 -7.83 26.94
N PHE A 241 16.78 -6.64 27.36
CA PHE A 241 16.80 -6.21 28.76
C PHE A 241 15.91 -7.10 29.66
N LEU A 242 14.66 -7.33 29.25
CA LEU A 242 13.73 -8.18 30.01
C LEU A 242 14.24 -9.61 30.10
N SER A 243 14.75 -10.18 29.00
CA SER A 243 15.33 -11.52 28.97
C SER A 243 16.49 -11.65 29.96
N ALA A 244 17.42 -10.70 29.97
CA ALA A 244 18.53 -10.67 30.92
C ALA A 244 18.03 -10.59 32.38
N ARG A 245 17.01 -9.75 32.64
CA ARG A 245 16.41 -9.61 33.97
C ARG A 245 15.72 -10.88 34.45
N ILE A 246 14.97 -11.55 33.57
CA ILE A 246 14.30 -12.83 33.84
C ILE A 246 15.34 -13.91 34.14
N ALA A 247 16.36 -14.06 33.29
CA ALA A 247 17.41 -15.07 33.46
C ALA A 247 18.18 -14.88 34.78
N ALA A 248 18.65 -13.66 35.05
CA ALA A 248 19.34 -13.34 36.31
C ALA A 248 18.43 -13.54 37.53
N GLY A 249 17.13 -13.24 37.39
CA GLY A 249 16.13 -13.45 38.42
C GLY A 249 15.92 -14.91 38.78
N ILE A 250 15.67 -15.73 37.78
CA ILE A 250 15.49 -17.18 37.94
C ILE A 250 16.75 -17.81 38.55
N GLY A 251 17.94 -17.44 38.06
CA GLY A 251 19.21 -17.97 38.57
C GLY A 251 19.43 -17.62 40.06
N ARG A 252 19.11 -16.40 40.47
CA ARG A 252 19.20 -15.97 41.88
C ARG A 252 18.26 -16.78 42.77
N ASP A 253 17.01 -16.90 42.37
CA ASP A 253 15.97 -17.55 43.19
C ASP A 253 16.24 -19.06 43.29
N LEU A 254 16.66 -19.69 42.18
CA LEU A 254 17.07 -21.09 42.15
C LEU A 254 18.29 -21.35 43.04
N ARG A 255 19.30 -20.47 43.01
CA ARG A 255 20.48 -20.56 43.88
C ARG A 255 20.13 -20.45 45.35
N SER A 256 19.24 -19.52 45.70
CA SER A 256 18.78 -19.35 47.09
C SER A 256 18.03 -20.60 47.59
N ASP A 257 17.13 -21.16 46.79
CA ASP A 257 16.33 -22.33 47.19
C ASP A 257 17.18 -23.61 47.26
N ILE A 258 18.14 -23.80 46.36
CA ILE A 258 19.09 -24.92 46.42
C ILE A 258 19.95 -24.82 47.68
N PHE A 259 20.49 -23.64 47.97
CA PHE A 259 21.34 -23.43 49.14
C PHE A 259 20.59 -23.72 50.45
N ARG A 260 19.38 -23.18 50.61
CA ARG A 260 18.50 -23.47 51.77
C ARG A 260 18.19 -24.95 51.90
N LYS A 261 18.04 -25.67 50.78
CA LYS A 261 17.77 -27.11 50.80
C LYS A 261 18.98 -27.90 51.30
N VAL A 262 20.18 -27.53 50.87
CA VAL A 262 21.43 -28.15 51.33
C VAL A 262 21.67 -27.91 52.83
N GLU A 263 21.37 -26.72 53.33
CA GLU A 263 21.47 -26.41 54.78
C GLU A 263 20.53 -27.26 55.64
N SER A 264 19.40 -27.71 55.07
CA SER A 264 18.43 -28.55 55.78
C SER A 264 18.78 -30.05 55.82
N PHE A 265 19.91 -30.46 55.25
CA PHE A 265 20.30 -31.87 55.20
C PHE A 265 20.74 -32.40 56.58
N SER A 266 20.32 -33.63 56.86
CA SER A 266 20.77 -34.41 58.01
C SER A 266 22.15 -35.04 57.77
N SER A 267 22.82 -35.48 58.84
CA SER A 267 24.13 -36.15 58.73
C SER A 267 24.09 -37.37 57.79
N ALA A 268 23.00 -38.14 57.80
CA ALA A 268 22.81 -39.29 56.91
C ALA A 268 22.67 -38.92 55.42
N GLU A 269 22.21 -37.70 55.12
CA GLU A 269 22.12 -37.19 53.75
C GLU A 269 23.48 -36.67 53.26
N PHE A 270 24.30 -36.09 54.14
CA PHE A 270 25.68 -35.72 53.81
C PHE A 270 26.57 -36.93 53.52
N ASP A 271 26.31 -38.08 54.15
CA ASP A 271 26.99 -39.33 53.83
C ASP A 271 26.67 -39.85 52.42
N LYS A 272 25.46 -39.56 51.90
CA LYS A 272 25.05 -39.90 50.53
C LYS A 272 25.47 -38.86 49.49
N PHE A 273 25.53 -37.59 49.87
CA PHE A 273 25.89 -36.48 48.99
C PHE A 273 27.12 -35.75 49.58
N PRO A 274 28.34 -36.14 49.18
CA PRO A 274 29.55 -35.54 49.69
C PRO A 274 29.60 -34.02 49.47
N THR A 275 30.17 -33.29 50.43
CA THR A 275 30.26 -31.82 50.41
C THR A 275 30.83 -31.27 49.10
N ALA A 276 31.88 -31.90 48.56
CA ALA A 276 32.49 -31.50 47.29
C ALA A 276 31.51 -31.57 46.11
N SER A 277 30.63 -32.57 46.09
CA SER A 277 29.58 -32.72 45.06
C SER A 277 28.49 -31.64 45.21
N LEU A 278 28.10 -31.34 46.44
CA LEU A 278 27.11 -30.29 46.74
C LEU A 278 27.61 -28.89 46.38
N ILE A 279 28.91 -28.60 46.58
CA ILE A 279 29.53 -27.34 46.13
C ILE A 279 29.44 -27.24 44.60
N THR A 280 29.94 -28.24 43.87
CA THR A 280 29.93 -28.22 42.39
C THR A 280 28.52 -28.07 41.82
N ARG A 281 27.52 -28.77 42.35
CA ARG A 281 26.12 -28.65 41.90
C ARG A 281 25.50 -27.28 42.23
N SER A 282 25.87 -26.69 43.35
CA SER A 282 25.33 -25.37 43.77
C SER A 282 25.95 -24.21 43.01
N THR A 283 27.19 -24.36 42.54
CA THR A 283 27.91 -23.30 41.81
C THR A 283 27.83 -23.45 40.31
N ASN A 284 27.93 -24.67 39.76
CA ASN A 284 28.04 -24.90 38.33
C ASN A 284 26.69 -25.06 37.62
N ASP A 285 25.75 -25.82 38.21
CA ASP A 285 24.49 -26.21 37.53
C ASP A 285 23.45 -25.05 37.43
N ILE A 286 23.73 -23.89 38.02
CA ILE A 286 22.82 -22.73 38.07
C ILE A 286 23.28 -21.59 37.16
N THR A 287 24.54 -21.62 36.72
CA THR A 287 25.14 -20.65 35.79
C THR A 287 24.84 -21.01 34.35
#